data_AF-A0A7Z9ZG79-F1
#
_entry.id   AF-A0A7Z9ZG79-F1
#
_cell.length_a   1.000
_cell.length_b   1.000
_cell.length_c   1.000
_cell.angle_alpha   90.00
_cell.angle_beta   90.00
_cell.angle_gamma   90.00
#
_symmetry.space_group_name_H-M   'P 1'
#
loop_
_entity.id
_entity.type
_entity.pdbx_description
1 polymer ?
#
loop_
_entity_poly.entity_id
_entity_poly.type
_entity_poly.pdbx_seq_one_letter_code
_entity_poly.pdbx_strand_id
1 'polypeptide(L)'
;MKRQTKSGEAVRKGFEDLKTWQLARQLMIGCHKVADALPGKERYDLAPQMRRSSKSVMTNIAEGYGRYHCLDSLRFYYIARGSLDETINHTITAHDLGYIDAARFRELYELGRETERALNGYINYVRRQKAGSETYGDKYILAPGETPTPL
;
A
#
# COMPACT_ATOMS: atom_id res chain seq x y z
N MET A 1 -41.85 -27.95 -0.68
CA MET A 1 -42.07 -26.89 -1.70
C MET A 1 -42.32 -25.56 -1.00
N LYS A 2 -41.80 -24.47 -1.58
CA LYS A 2 -41.74 -23.05 -1.12
C LYS A 2 -40.44 -22.65 -0.41
N ARG A 3 -39.92 -21.52 -0.91
CA ARG A 3 -38.55 -21.01 -0.97
C ARG A 3 -38.34 -19.88 0.06
N GLN A 4 -37.05 -19.67 0.39
CA GLN A 4 -36.35 -18.37 0.58
C GLN A 4 -36.83 -17.46 1.73
N THR A 5 -35.91 -16.90 2.51
CA THR A 5 -34.99 -15.84 2.07
C THR A 5 -33.54 -16.03 2.52
N LYS A 6 -32.62 -15.91 1.55
CA LYS A 6 -31.20 -15.58 1.75
C LYS A 6 -31.11 -14.06 1.88
N SER A 7 -30.45 -13.54 2.90
CA SER A 7 -29.88 -12.19 2.89
C SER A 7 -28.36 -12.32 3.01
N GLY A 8 -27.72 -12.60 1.87
CA GLY A 8 -26.28 -12.40 1.74
C GLY A 8 -26.04 -10.91 1.55
N GLU A 9 -25.88 -10.17 2.64
CA GLU A 9 -25.29 -8.84 2.57
C GLU A 9 -23.84 -9.00 2.13
N ALA A 10 -23.52 -8.50 0.93
CA ALA A 10 -22.15 -8.39 0.49
C ALA A 10 -21.44 -7.41 1.42
N VAL A 11 -20.67 -7.92 2.39
CA VAL A 11 -19.77 -7.11 3.21
C VAL A 11 -18.90 -6.30 2.25
N ARG A 12 -19.06 -4.97 2.29
CA ARG A 12 -18.28 -4.06 1.46
C ARG A 12 -16.82 -4.19 1.88
N LYS A 13 -15.98 -4.74 0.99
CA LYS A 13 -14.55 -4.88 1.27
C LYS A 13 -13.90 -3.50 1.32
N GLY A 14 -13.14 -3.26 2.38
CA GLY A 14 -12.40 -2.02 2.63
C GLY A 14 -10.93 -2.13 2.20
N PHE A 15 -10.18 -1.03 2.32
CA PHE A 15 -8.72 -1.10 2.13
C PHE A 15 -8.06 -1.96 3.22
N GLU A 16 -8.73 -2.09 4.36
CA GLU A 16 -8.34 -2.89 5.52
C GLU A 16 -8.26 -4.40 5.20
N ASP A 17 -8.98 -4.85 4.17
CA ASP A 17 -8.95 -6.23 3.69
C ASP A 17 -7.76 -6.51 2.76
N LEU A 18 -7.02 -5.46 2.33
CA LEU A 18 -5.85 -5.64 1.49
C LEU A 18 -4.72 -6.26 2.32
N LYS A 19 -4.25 -7.44 1.92
CA LYS A 19 -3.09 -8.10 2.55
C LYS A 19 -1.86 -7.18 2.60
N THR A 20 -1.61 -6.38 1.56
CA THR A 20 -0.50 -5.41 1.54
C THR A 20 -0.67 -4.32 2.61
N TRP A 21 -1.90 -3.84 2.86
CA TRP A 21 -2.17 -2.86 3.92
C TRP A 21 -2.00 -3.47 5.30
N GLN A 22 -2.49 -4.70 5.51
CA GLN A 22 -2.36 -5.41 6.79
C GLN A 22 -0.90 -5.63 7.17
N LEU A 23 -0.07 -6.03 6.20
CA LEU A 23 1.37 -6.17 6.39
C LEU A 23 2.06 -4.83 6.67
N ALA A 24 1.74 -3.79 5.90
CA ALA A 24 2.26 -2.44 6.14
C ALA A 24 1.88 -1.90 7.53
N ARG A 25 0.67 -2.20 8.02
CA ARG A 25 0.24 -1.85 9.37
C ARG A 25 1.05 -2.59 10.45
N GLN A 26 1.30 -3.88 10.26
CA GLN A 26 2.15 -4.64 11.19
C GLN A 26 3.57 -4.09 11.21
N LEU A 27 4.13 -3.77 10.04
CA LEU A 27 5.46 -3.16 9.91
C LEU A 27 5.51 -1.82 10.64
N MET A 28 4.52 -0.95 10.43
CA MET A 28 4.40 0.34 11.11
C MET A 28 4.39 0.21 12.64
N ILE A 29 3.64 -0.75 13.18
CA ILE A 29 3.64 -1.04 14.63
C ILE A 29 5.03 -1.49 15.08
N GLY A 30 5.68 -2.35 14.29
CA GLY A 30 7.03 -2.83 14.55
C GLY A 30 8.06 -1.71 14.61
N CYS A 31 8.02 -0.78 13.66
CA CYS A 31 8.89 0.39 13.59
C CYS A 31 8.62 1.38 14.73
N HIS A 32 7.36 1.58 15.14
CA HIS A 32 7.06 2.44 16.29
C HIS A 32 7.66 1.89 17.58
N LYS A 33 7.55 0.57 17.81
CA LYS A 33 8.19 -0.08 18.97
C LYS A 33 9.70 0.09 18.98
N VAL A 34 10.37 0.00 17.82
CA VAL A 34 11.81 0.31 17.72
C VAL A 34 12.06 1.77 18.05
N ALA A 35 11.32 2.69 17.43
CA ALA A 35 11.47 4.12 17.62
C ALA A 35 11.21 4.58 19.08
N ASP A 36 10.41 3.86 19.85
CA ASP A 36 10.17 4.10 21.27
C ASP A 36 11.34 3.60 22.15
N ALA A 37 12.08 2.59 21.69
CA ALA A 37 13.22 2.00 22.40
C ALA A 37 14.58 2.62 22.03
N LEU A 38 14.62 3.51 21.03
CA LEU A 38 15.85 4.15 20.60
C LEU A 38 16.47 5.05 21.70
N PRO A 39 17.81 5.20 21.71
CA PRO A 39 18.47 6.12 22.64
C PRO A 39 17.96 7.55 22.50
N GLY A 40 18.00 8.33 23.58
CA GLY A 40 17.48 9.71 23.59
C GLY A 40 18.07 10.64 22.52
N LYS A 41 19.32 10.39 22.08
CA LYS A 41 19.97 11.14 20.98
C LYS A 41 19.26 10.98 19.63
N GLU A 42 18.53 9.87 19.42
CA GLU A 42 17.78 9.58 18.19
C GLU A 42 16.35 10.13 18.21
N ARG A 43 15.93 10.78 19.31
CA ARG A 43 14.57 11.29 19.50
C ARG A 43 14.11 12.21 18.37
N TYR A 44 15.02 12.99 17.81
CA TYR A 44 14.74 13.94 16.73
C TYR A 44 15.40 13.54 15.40
N ASP A 45 16.00 12.35 15.33
CA ASP A 45 16.69 11.85 14.14
C ASP A 45 16.03 10.56 13.61
N LEU A 46 16.55 9.38 13.93
CA LEU A 46 16.05 8.11 13.39
C LEU A 46 14.61 7.81 13.82
N ALA A 47 14.25 8.12 15.06
CA ALA A 47 12.93 7.79 15.61
C ALA A 47 11.75 8.40 14.81
N PRO A 48 11.71 9.72 14.53
CA PRO A 48 10.66 10.30 13.70
C PRO A 48 10.73 9.86 12.23
N GLN A 49 11.91 9.56 11.69
CA GLN A 49 12.05 9.08 10.30
C GLN A 49 11.44 7.68 10.13
N MET A 50 11.70 6.75 11.07
CA MET A 50 11.06 5.42 11.10
C MET A 50 9.54 5.50 11.22
N ARG A 51 9.02 6.36 12.12
CA ARG A 51 7.58 6.52 12.30
C ARG A 51 6.89 7.07 11.05
N ARG A 52 7.49 8.08 10.41
CA ARG A 52 6.91 8.74 9.23
C ARG A 52 6.94 7.85 8.00
N SER A 53 8.09 7.26 7.67
CA SER A 53 8.23 6.36 6.51
C SER A 53 7.26 5.18 6.61
N SER A 54 7.24 4.47 7.75
CA SER A 54 6.37 3.30 7.93
C SER A 54 4.87 3.63 7.91
N LYS A 55 4.46 4.76 8.52
CA LYS A 55 3.08 5.25 8.44
C LYS A 55 2.70 5.64 7.01
N SER A 56 3.62 6.25 6.26
CA SER A 56 3.41 6.65 4.87
C SER A 56 3.05 5.46 3.98
N VAL A 57 3.66 4.29 4.21
CA VAL A 57 3.33 3.06 3.44
C VAL A 57 1.84 2.73 3.56
N MET A 58 1.32 2.60 4.78
CA MET A 58 -0.08 2.22 4.99
C MET A 58 -1.06 3.32 4.54
N THR A 59 -0.72 4.59 4.74
CA THR A 59 -1.61 5.71 4.37
C THR A 59 -1.73 5.84 2.87
N ASN A 60 -0.61 5.70 2.13
CA ASN A 60 -0.65 5.74 0.67
C ASN A 60 -1.38 4.52 0.08
N ILE A 61 -1.28 3.33 0.68
CA ILE A 61 -2.10 2.17 0.24
C ILE A 61 -3.59 2.47 0.41
N ALA A 62 -4.00 2.98 1.57
CA ALA A 62 -5.40 3.34 1.82
C ALA A 62 -5.90 4.45 0.89
N GLU A 63 -5.07 5.48 0.66
CA GLU A 63 -5.42 6.59 -0.22
C GLU A 63 -5.53 6.14 -1.68
N GLY A 64 -4.61 5.29 -2.15
CA GLY A 64 -4.68 4.70 -3.49
C GLY A 64 -5.93 3.85 -3.71
N TYR A 65 -6.36 3.10 -2.69
CA TYR A 65 -7.58 2.30 -2.74
C TYR A 65 -8.84 3.16 -2.92
N GLY A 66 -8.86 4.35 -2.32
CA GLY A 66 -9.98 5.29 -2.42
C GLY A 66 -10.04 6.07 -3.75
N ARG A 67 -9.03 5.96 -4.63
CA ARG A 67 -9.03 6.69 -5.91
C ARG A 67 -9.93 6.02 -6.93
N TYR A 68 -10.65 6.85 -7.70
CA TYR A 68 -11.52 6.39 -8.78
C TYR A 68 -10.72 5.95 -10.01
N HIS A 69 -9.73 6.74 -10.41
CA HIS A 69 -8.91 6.44 -11.59
C HIS A 69 -7.72 5.55 -11.25
N CYS A 70 -7.55 4.47 -12.02
CA CYS A 70 -6.45 3.51 -11.86
C CYS A 70 -5.06 4.18 -11.89
N LEU A 71 -4.82 5.16 -12.77
CA LEU A 71 -3.53 5.86 -12.83
C LEU A 71 -3.25 6.67 -11.56
N ASP A 72 -4.28 7.27 -10.97
CA ASP A 72 -4.15 7.98 -9.70
C ASP A 72 -3.89 7.00 -8.56
N SER A 73 -4.63 5.88 -8.48
CA SER A 73 -4.35 4.81 -7.50
C SER A 73 -2.90 4.34 -7.59
N LEU A 74 -2.41 4.08 -8.80
CA LEU A 74 -1.04 3.58 -9.02
C LEU A 74 0.02 4.56 -8.53
N ARG A 75 -0.19 5.87 -8.71
CA ARG A 75 0.72 6.89 -8.17
C ARG A 75 0.88 6.73 -6.66
N PHE A 76 -0.20 6.55 -5.91
CA PHE A 76 -0.15 6.33 -4.47
C PHE A 76 0.58 5.02 -4.12
N TYR A 77 0.34 3.94 -4.85
CA TYR A 77 1.03 2.67 -4.59
C TYR A 77 2.54 2.73 -4.87
N TYR A 78 2.98 3.52 -5.86
CA TYR A 78 4.40 3.75 -6.08
C TYR A 78 5.03 4.61 -4.98
N ILE A 79 4.31 5.61 -4.45
CA ILE A 79 4.74 6.37 -3.28
C ILE A 79 4.85 5.44 -2.06
N ALA A 80 3.86 4.58 -1.84
CA ALA A 80 3.89 3.59 -0.76
C ALA A 80 5.12 2.68 -0.87
N ARG A 81 5.50 2.26 -2.09
CA ARG A 81 6.70 1.46 -2.32
C ARG A 81 7.99 2.22 -1.99
N GLY A 82 8.10 3.48 -2.40
CA GLY A 82 9.25 4.32 -2.03
C GLY A 82 9.37 4.50 -0.51
N SER A 83 8.27 4.79 0.19
CA SER A 83 8.27 4.87 1.65
C SER A 83 8.56 3.52 2.33
N LEU A 84 8.27 2.39 1.68
CA LEU A 84 8.61 1.07 2.19
C LEU A 84 10.12 0.83 2.12
N ASP A 85 10.75 1.21 1.01
CA ASP A 85 12.21 1.13 0.87
C ASP A 85 12.91 2.02 1.90
N GLU A 86 12.41 3.23 2.15
CA GLU A 86 12.88 4.09 3.24
C GLU A 86 12.71 3.43 4.62
N THR A 87 11.56 2.79 4.88
CA THR A 87 11.29 2.09 6.14
C THR A 87 12.28 0.95 6.37
N ILE A 88 12.55 0.16 5.33
CA ILE A 88 13.53 -0.93 5.36
C ILE A 88 14.92 -0.36 5.60
N ASN A 89 15.29 0.73 4.91
CA ASN A 89 16.57 1.40 5.09
C ASN A 89 16.77 1.86 6.55
N HIS A 90 15.79 2.51 7.16
CA HIS A 90 15.89 2.91 8.57
C HIS A 90 15.98 1.71 9.53
N THR A 91 15.35 0.59 9.18
CA THR A 91 15.48 -0.66 9.96
C THR A 91 16.89 -1.23 9.88
N ILE A 92 17.53 -1.17 8.70
CA ILE A 92 18.94 -1.50 8.51
C ILE A 92 19.81 -0.55 9.33
N THR A 93 19.58 0.76 9.24
CA THR A 93 20.32 1.77 10.02
C THR A 93 20.23 1.52 11.53
N ALA A 94 19.04 1.20 12.04
CA ALA A 94 18.86 0.89 13.46
C ALA A 94 19.68 -0.34 13.89
N HIS A 95 19.79 -1.36 13.03
CA HIS A 95 20.60 -2.54 13.29
C HIS A 95 22.11 -2.23 13.22
N ASP A 96 22.54 -1.53 12.17
CA ASP A 96 23.96 -1.21 11.96
C ASP A 96 24.53 -0.30 13.06
N LEU A 97 23.70 0.56 13.64
CA LEU A 97 24.03 1.37 14.82
C LEU A 97 23.91 0.61 16.15
N GLY A 98 23.55 -0.68 16.12
CA GLY A 98 23.44 -1.54 17.30
C GLY A 98 22.23 -1.26 18.19
N TYR A 99 21.20 -0.59 17.68
CA TYR A 99 19.99 -0.25 18.45
C TYR A 99 18.96 -1.37 18.50
N ILE A 100 19.02 -2.31 17.56
CA ILE A 100 18.21 -3.53 17.57
C ILE A 100 19.10 -4.75 17.31
N ASP A 101 18.76 -5.88 17.90
CA ASP A 101 19.49 -7.13 17.69
C ASP A 101 19.17 -7.77 16.32
N ALA A 102 19.93 -8.80 15.96
CA ALA A 102 19.78 -9.51 14.70
C ALA A 102 18.41 -10.23 14.58
N ALA A 103 17.79 -10.63 15.69
CA ALA A 103 16.49 -11.29 15.65
C ALA A 103 15.39 -10.29 15.29
N ARG A 104 15.39 -9.12 15.95
CA ARG A 104 14.44 -8.03 15.70
C ARG A 104 14.64 -7.42 14.32
N PHE A 105 15.89 -7.27 13.89
CA PHE A 105 16.21 -6.84 12.53
C PHE A 105 15.62 -7.79 11.50
N ARG A 106 15.89 -9.10 11.60
CA ARG A 106 15.36 -10.10 10.65
C ARG A 106 13.83 -10.10 10.60
N GLU A 107 13.17 -10.03 11.76
CA GLU A 107 11.70 -9.96 11.84
C GLU A 107 11.14 -8.78 11.02
N LEU A 108 11.65 -7.57 11.27
CA LEU A 108 11.16 -6.37 10.59
C LEU A 108 11.57 -6.31 9.12
N TYR A 109 12.79 -6.77 8.80
CA TYR A 109 13.28 -6.83 7.43
C TYR A 109 12.43 -7.77 6.59
N GLU A 110 12.19 -9.00 7.06
CA GLU A 110 11.34 -9.96 6.34
C GLU A 110 9.90 -9.49 6.21
N LEU A 111 9.34 -8.86 7.26
CA LEU A 111 8.02 -8.24 7.18
C LEU A 111 7.97 -7.12 6.13
N GLY A 112 9.04 -6.32 6.02
CA GLY A 112 9.23 -5.34 4.95
C GLY A 112 9.25 -5.98 3.56
N ARG A 113 10.02 -7.06 3.38
CA ARG A 113 10.08 -7.81 2.11
C ARG A 113 8.76 -8.49 1.77
N GLU A 114 8.02 -9.02 2.74
CA GLU A 114 6.68 -9.56 2.52
C GLU A 114 5.70 -8.46 2.09
N THR A 115 5.76 -7.31 2.74
CA THR A 115 4.96 -6.12 2.39
C THR A 115 5.25 -5.69 0.94
N GLU A 116 6.52 -5.68 0.54
CA GLU A 116 6.96 -5.30 -0.80
C GLU A 116 6.42 -6.26 -1.87
N ARG A 117 6.54 -7.58 -1.63
CA ARG A 117 5.99 -8.61 -2.52
C ARG A 117 4.48 -8.46 -2.68
N ALA A 118 3.76 -8.27 -1.56
CA ALA A 118 2.31 -8.07 -1.58
C ALA A 118 1.91 -6.78 -2.30
N LEU A 119 2.64 -5.69 -2.08
CA LEU A 119 2.39 -4.39 -2.72
C LEU A 119 2.63 -4.46 -4.23
N ASN A 120 3.75 -5.04 -4.66
CA ASN A 120 4.05 -5.23 -6.08
C ASN A 120 3.02 -6.14 -6.77
N GLY A 121 2.58 -7.21 -6.09
CA GLY A 121 1.49 -8.05 -6.57
C GLY A 121 0.19 -7.27 -6.77
N TYR A 122 -0.16 -6.40 -5.81
CA TYR A 122 -1.35 -5.56 -5.87
C TYR A 122 -1.26 -4.48 -6.95
N ILE A 123 -0.11 -3.81 -7.09
CA ILE A 123 0.18 -2.88 -8.18
C ILE A 123 -0.04 -3.56 -9.54
N ASN A 124 0.52 -4.75 -9.73
CA ASN A 124 0.36 -5.50 -10.97
C ASN A 124 -1.09 -5.91 -11.24
N TYR A 125 -1.84 -6.28 -10.19
CA TYR A 125 -3.26 -6.54 -10.29
C TYR A 125 -4.04 -5.31 -10.76
N VAL A 126 -3.83 -4.14 -10.14
CA VAL A 126 -4.50 -2.88 -10.50
C VAL A 126 -4.13 -2.44 -11.92
N ARG A 127 -2.87 -2.61 -12.34
CA ARG A 127 -2.44 -2.32 -13.73
C ARG A 127 -3.17 -3.22 -14.74
N ARG A 128 -3.33 -4.51 -14.44
CA ARG A 128 -3.99 -5.46 -15.34
C ARG A 128 -5.48 -5.22 -15.48
N GLN A 129 -6.15 -4.68 -14.45
CA GLN A 129 -7.57 -4.31 -14.59
C GLN A 129 -7.79 -3.28 -15.70
N LYS A 130 -6.80 -2.43 -16.03
CA LYS A 130 -6.84 -1.52 -17.18
C LYS A 130 -6.60 -2.21 -18.53
N ALA A 131 -5.86 -3.32 -18.57
CA ALA A 131 -5.58 -4.03 -19.81
C ALA A 131 -6.83 -4.70 -20.44
N GLY A 132 -7.95 -4.75 -19.71
CA GLY A 132 -9.26 -5.20 -20.20
C GLY A 132 -10.28 -4.09 -20.42
N SER A 133 -9.91 -2.81 -20.23
CA SER A 133 -10.79 -1.67 -20.45
C SER A 133 -10.07 -0.61 -21.29
N GLU A 134 -10.31 -0.62 -22.60
CA GLU A 134 -9.99 0.50 -23.47
C GLU A 134 -10.81 1.72 -23.04
N THR A 135 -10.25 2.57 -22.19
CA THR A 135 -10.65 3.98 -22.14
C THR A 135 -9.43 4.81 -21.78
N TYR A 136 -8.90 5.48 -22.80
CA TYR A 136 -8.04 6.66 -22.68
C TYR A 136 -8.95 7.89 -22.83
N GLY A 137 -8.65 8.97 -22.10
CA GLY A 137 -9.59 10.06 -21.77
C GLY A 137 -10.48 10.58 -22.90
N ASP A 138 -11.74 10.85 -22.55
CA ASP A 138 -12.71 11.75 -23.21
C ASP A 138 -12.66 11.89 -24.74
N LYS A 139 -12.49 10.80 -25.47
CA LYS A 139 -12.86 10.75 -26.88
C LYS A 139 -13.59 9.46 -27.16
N TYR A 140 -14.86 9.60 -27.55
CA TYR A 140 -15.64 8.53 -28.17
C TYR A 140 -14.81 7.95 -29.31
N ILE A 141 -14.43 6.68 -29.17
CA ILE A 141 -14.00 5.88 -30.32
C ILE A 141 -15.30 5.51 -31.04
N LEU A 142 -15.69 6.32 -32.03
CA LEU A 142 -16.76 5.95 -32.94
C LEU A 142 -16.28 4.74 -33.75
N ALA A 143 -17.13 3.71 -33.86
CA ALA A 143 -16.83 2.61 -34.77
C ALA A 143 -16.74 3.17 -36.22
N PRO A 144 -15.99 2.52 -37.14
CA PRO A 144 -15.90 2.97 -38.52
C PRO A 144 -17.31 3.11 -39.14
N GLY A 145 -17.75 4.36 -39.36
CA GLY A 145 -19.05 4.66 -39.96
C GLY A 145 -20.08 5.35 -39.04
N GLU A 146 -19.79 5.58 -37.75
CA GLU A 146 -20.70 6.35 -36.90
C GLU A 146 -20.41 7.85 -36.99
N THR A 147 -21.48 8.66 -37.09
CA THR A 147 -21.42 10.13 -36.97
C THR A 147 -22.04 10.57 -35.65
N PRO A 148 -21.41 11.51 -34.91
CA PRO A 148 -21.94 11.96 -33.64
C PRO A 148 -23.21 12.78 -33.86
N THR A 149 -24.26 12.46 -33.10
CA THR A 149 -25.51 13.24 -33.08
C THR A 149 -25.27 14.51 -32.26
N PRO A 150 -25.46 15.72 -32.82
CA PRO A 150 -25.41 16.94 -32.01
C PRO A 150 -26.67 17.01 -31.13
N LEU A 151 -26.50 17.51 -29.89
CA LEU A 151 -27.61 17.94 -29.04
C LEU A 151 -28.26 19.21 -29.61
#